data_AF-A0A820IUC7-F1
#
_entry.id   AF-A0A820IUC7-F1
#
_cell.length_a   1.000
_cell.length_b   1.000
_cell.length_c   1.000
_cell.angle_alpha   90.00
_cell.angle_beta   90.00
_cell.angle_gamma   90.00
#
_symmetry.space_group_name_H-M   'P 1'
#
loop_
_entity.id
_entity.type
_entity.pdbx_description
1 polymer ?
#
loop_
_entity_poly.entity_id
_entity_poly.type
_entity_poly.pdbx_seq_one_letter_code
_entity_poly.pdbx_strand_id
1 'polypeptide(L)'
;MSGTYLSLAKDIYIELNQAHPLEMKGLHDIYLPELHTGRPINIDYVDDRIGTPYVRVNPERIKGIVLTDKFDSSKGFKQPDDASFKIANNILDFILHEVEYGRIPKKLLPFQSGVGNVANAVLACIARDKRFNSIEMYTEVIQDSIFDLLDSDKLRFASTTA
;
A
#
# COMPACT_ATOMS: atom_id res chain seq x y z
N MET A 1 -10.54 6.06 -3.05
CA MET A 1 -11.74 6.42 -3.86
C MET A 1 -12.05 5.28 -4.83
N SER A 2 -13.25 4.69 -4.80
CA SER A 2 -13.56 3.52 -5.64
C SER A 2 -13.98 3.90 -7.06
N GLY A 3 -13.22 3.45 -8.07
CA GLY A 3 -13.61 3.57 -9.47
C GLY A 3 -14.95 2.89 -9.79
N THR A 4 -15.31 1.84 -9.05
CA THR A 4 -16.59 1.13 -9.20
C THR A 4 -17.76 2.00 -8.78
N TYR A 5 -17.66 2.72 -7.65
CA TYR A 5 -18.72 3.64 -7.22
C TYR A 5 -18.96 4.74 -8.26
N LEU A 6 -17.88 5.34 -8.76
CA LEU A 6 -17.94 6.33 -9.83
C LEU A 6 -18.48 5.77 -11.15
N SER A 7 -18.26 4.49 -11.45
CA SER A 7 -18.83 3.84 -12.64
C SER A 7 -20.35 3.68 -12.53
N LEU A 8 -20.85 3.29 -11.35
CA LEU A 8 -22.25 2.91 -11.13
C LEU A 8 -23.18 4.07 -10.68
N ALA A 9 -22.65 5.14 -10.09
CA ALA A 9 -23.45 6.20 -9.47
C ALA A 9 -24.25 7.06 -10.47
N LYS A 10 -25.56 7.24 -10.28
CA LYS A 10 -26.34 8.12 -11.19
C LYS A 10 -25.90 9.59 -11.10
N ASP A 11 -25.68 10.06 -9.88
CA ASP A 11 -25.24 11.41 -9.56
C ASP A 11 -23.93 11.35 -8.77
N ILE A 12 -23.02 12.27 -9.06
CA ILE A 12 -21.67 12.35 -8.49
C ILE A 12 -21.51 13.72 -7.86
N TYR A 13 -21.11 13.76 -6.59
CA TYR A 13 -20.65 14.95 -5.90
C TYR A 13 -19.16 14.79 -5.61
N ILE A 14 -18.36 15.79 -5.98
CA ILE A 14 -16.91 15.75 -5.82
C ILE A 14 -16.53 16.69 -4.67
N GLU A 15 -15.81 16.17 -3.70
CA GLU A 15 -15.10 16.98 -2.72
C GLU A 15 -13.69 17.29 -3.28
N LEU A 16 -13.44 18.56 -3.59
CA LEU A 16 -12.13 19.03 -4.05
C LEU A 16 -11.38 19.62 -2.85
N ASN A 17 -10.58 18.76 -2.21
CA ASN A 17 -9.87 19.06 -0.98
C ASN A 17 -8.50 19.68 -1.26
N GLN A 18 -8.30 20.92 -0.82
CA GLN A 18 -7.07 21.70 -1.00
C GLN A 18 -5.93 21.28 -0.07
N ALA A 19 -6.22 20.51 0.98
CA ALA A 19 -5.19 19.98 1.89
C ALA A 19 -4.29 18.94 1.21
N HIS A 20 -4.73 18.36 0.08
CA HIS A 20 -3.96 17.39 -0.68
C HIS A 20 -3.23 18.05 -1.86
N PRO A 21 -1.91 17.82 -2.01
CA PRO A 21 -1.12 18.44 -3.07
C PRO A 21 -1.46 17.87 -4.45
N LEU A 22 -1.30 18.69 -5.51
CA LEU A 22 -1.55 18.26 -6.89
C LEU A 22 -0.54 17.21 -7.36
N GLU A 23 0.62 17.16 -6.73
CA GLU A 23 1.71 16.20 -6.91
C GLU A 23 1.28 14.76 -6.60
N MET A 24 0.16 14.55 -5.90
CA MET A 24 -0.43 13.20 -5.75
C MET A 24 -0.92 12.62 -7.09
N LYS A 25 -1.12 13.45 -8.12
CA LYS A 25 -1.46 12.97 -9.46
C LYS A 25 -0.32 12.11 -10.01
N GLY A 26 -0.66 10.87 -10.36
CA GLY A 26 0.30 9.86 -10.82
C GLY A 26 0.62 8.80 -9.78
N LEU A 27 0.30 9.03 -8.49
CA LEU A 27 0.47 8.02 -7.46
C LEU A 27 -0.39 6.78 -7.72
N HIS A 28 -1.68 7.00 -7.98
CA HIS A 28 -2.68 5.95 -8.21
C HIS A 28 -2.49 5.19 -9.52
N ASP A 29 -2.90 3.92 -9.56
CA ASP A 29 -3.09 3.13 -10.77
C ASP A 29 -4.49 2.49 -10.75
N ILE A 30 -5.42 3.07 -11.50
CA ILE A 30 -6.84 2.68 -11.47
C ILE A 30 -7.17 1.77 -12.65
N TYR A 31 -7.41 0.50 -12.35
CA TYR A 31 -7.87 -0.51 -13.29
C TYR A 31 -9.24 -1.03 -12.87
N LEU A 32 -10.22 -1.00 -13.79
CA LEU A 32 -11.55 -1.57 -13.60
C LEU A 32 -11.71 -2.75 -14.56
N PRO A 33 -11.70 -4.00 -14.05
CA PRO A 33 -11.85 -5.16 -14.91
C PRO A 33 -13.25 -5.23 -15.51
N GLU A 34 -13.34 -5.70 -16.75
CA GLU A 34 -14.62 -6.07 -17.38
C GLU A 34 -15.20 -7.30 -16.66
N LEU A 35 -16.45 -7.17 -16.20
CA LEU A 35 -17.18 -8.23 -15.49
C LEU A 35 -17.32 -9.50 -16.35
N HIS A 36 -16.96 -10.64 -15.77
CA HIS A 36 -17.17 -11.99 -16.34
C HIS A 36 -16.49 -12.29 -17.68
N THR A 37 -15.36 -11.64 -17.98
CA THR A 37 -14.64 -11.89 -19.24
C THR A 37 -13.69 -13.08 -19.20
N GLY A 38 -13.36 -13.59 -18.01
CA GLY A 38 -12.34 -14.63 -17.83
C GLY A 38 -10.92 -14.18 -18.22
N ARG A 39 -10.74 -12.89 -18.56
CA ARG A 39 -9.43 -12.32 -18.86
C ARG A 39 -8.61 -12.18 -17.58
N PRO A 40 -7.32 -12.51 -17.60
CA PRO A 40 -6.45 -12.32 -16.44
C PRO A 40 -6.26 -10.83 -16.11
N ILE A 41 -5.93 -10.57 -14.85
CA ILE A 41 -5.40 -9.28 -14.41
C ILE A 41 -3.87 -9.37 -14.57
N ASN A 42 -3.31 -8.63 -15.51
CA ASN A 42 -1.90 -8.75 -15.92
C ASN A 42 -0.95 -7.98 -14.99
N ILE A 43 -0.89 -8.38 -13.71
CA ILE A 43 0.09 -7.88 -12.73
C ILE A 43 1.09 -9.01 -12.49
N ASP A 44 2.30 -8.84 -12.99
CA ASP A 44 3.41 -9.79 -12.85
C ASP A 44 4.42 -9.34 -11.79
N TYR A 45 4.55 -8.02 -11.58
CA TYR A 45 5.46 -7.39 -10.63
C TYR A 45 4.74 -6.37 -9.73
N VAL A 46 5.32 -6.08 -8.56
CA VAL A 46 4.72 -5.18 -7.56
C VAL A 46 4.61 -3.73 -8.04
N ASP A 47 5.40 -3.35 -9.03
CA ASP A 47 5.50 -2.00 -9.60
C ASP A 47 4.84 -1.87 -10.98
N ASP A 48 4.12 -2.90 -11.42
CA ASP A 48 3.35 -2.84 -12.66
C ASP A 48 2.22 -1.80 -12.56
N ARG A 49 2.05 -1.02 -13.62
CA ARG A 49 0.92 -0.12 -13.82
C ARG A 49 0.09 -0.61 -14.99
N ILE A 50 -1.14 -1.01 -14.72
CA ILE A 50 -2.05 -1.63 -15.68
C ILE A 50 -3.30 -0.77 -15.96
N GLY A 51 -3.44 0.34 -15.25
CA GLY A 51 -4.58 1.21 -15.29
C GLY A 51 -4.25 2.64 -15.72
N THR A 52 -4.95 3.60 -15.10
CA THR A 52 -4.78 5.03 -15.36
C THR A 52 -4.66 5.80 -14.04
N PRO A 53 -3.97 6.95 -14.00
CA PRO A 53 -3.76 7.70 -12.76
C PRO A 53 -5.00 8.51 -12.31
N TYR A 54 -6.18 8.23 -12.86
CA TYR A 54 -7.43 8.92 -12.60
C TYR A 54 -8.63 8.02 -12.90
N VAL A 55 -9.82 8.42 -12.44
CA VAL A 55 -11.09 7.78 -12.86
C VAL A 55 -11.79 8.69 -13.86
N ARG A 56 -12.22 8.12 -15.00
CA ARG A 56 -13.02 8.84 -15.99
C ARG A 56 -14.51 8.75 -15.66
N VAL A 57 -15.21 9.89 -15.65
CA VAL A 57 -16.66 9.99 -15.44
C VAL A 57 -17.31 10.88 -16.51
N ASN A 58 -18.61 10.71 -16.77
CA ASN A 58 -19.37 11.65 -17.60
C ASN A 58 -19.59 12.95 -16.79
N PRO A 59 -19.13 14.12 -17.28
CA PRO A 59 -19.33 15.40 -16.59
C PRO A 59 -20.79 15.72 -16.26
N GLU A 60 -21.75 15.27 -17.06
CA GLU A 60 -23.18 15.49 -16.81
C GLU A 60 -23.70 14.78 -15.54
N ARG A 61 -23.00 13.73 -15.08
CA ARG A 61 -23.30 13.04 -13.83
C ARG A 61 -22.77 13.82 -12.61
N ILE A 62 -21.88 14.79 -12.79
CA ILE A 62 -21.37 15.62 -11.71
C ILE A 62 -22.43 16.69 -11.38
N LYS A 63 -23.06 16.56 -10.21
CA LYS A 63 -24.13 17.47 -9.75
C LYS A 63 -23.63 18.58 -8.83
N GLY A 64 -22.42 18.44 -8.31
CA GLY A 64 -21.78 19.47 -7.51
C GLY A 64 -20.32 19.19 -7.26
N ILE A 65 -19.56 20.26 -7.08
CA ILE A 65 -18.19 20.24 -6.58
C ILE A 65 -18.17 21.08 -5.32
N VAL A 66 -17.75 20.49 -4.21
CA VAL A 66 -17.62 21.14 -2.91
C VAL A 66 -16.14 21.35 -2.64
N LEU A 67 -15.74 22.58 -2.40
CA LEU A 67 -14.37 22.90 -2.00
C LEU A 67 -14.21 22.64 -0.51
N THR A 68 -13.15 21.93 -0.14
CA THR A 68 -12.77 21.69 1.26
C THR A 68 -11.27 21.91 1.45
N ASP A 69 -10.86 21.99 2.70
CA ASP A 69 -9.45 22.11 3.10
C ASP A 69 -9.30 21.43 4.46
N LYS A 70 -9.15 20.10 4.44
CA LYS A 70 -9.12 19.29 5.66
C LYS A 70 -8.23 18.07 5.50
N PHE A 71 -7.24 17.92 6.38
CA PHE A 71 -6.45 16.70 6.45
C PHE A 71 -7.26 15.50 6.96
N ASP A 72 -6.86 14.31 6.54
CA ASP A 72 -7.39 13.06 7.07
C ASP A 72 -7.19 12.99 8.59
N SER A 73 -8.20 12.46 9.28
CA SER A 73 -8.08 12.15 10.70
C SER A 73 -7.50 10.74 10.87
N SER A 74 -6.23 10.65 11.26
CA SER A 74 -5.63 9.39 11.69
C SER A 74 -5.42 9.40 13.21
N LYS A 75 -5.54 8.22 13.84
CA LYS A 75 -5.04 8.04 15.21
C LYS A 75 -3.55 7.77 15.11
N GLY A 76 -2.76 8.48 15.92
CA GLY A 76 -1.33 8.17 16.05
C GLY A 76 -1.13 6.71 16.45
N PHE A 77 -0.19 6.03 15.80
CA PHE A 77 0.14 4.66 16.15
C PHE A 77 0.86 4.60 17.49
N LYS A 78 0.57 3.56 18.28
CA LYS A 78 1.36 3.27 19.48
C LYS A 78 2.69 2.65 19.03
N GLN A 79 3.77 3.03 19.70
CA GLN A 79 5.03 2.33 19.52
C GLN A 79 4.86 0.85 19.88
N PRO A 80 5.49 -0.08 19.14
CA PRO A 80 5.42 -1.48 19.48
C PRO A 80 5.99 -1.75 20.87
N ASP A 81 5.37 -2.68 21.60
CA ASP A 81 5.83 -3.13 22.90
C ASP A 81 6.86 -4.27 22.80
N ASP A 82 7.49 -4.62 23.91
CA ASP A 82 8.49 -5.69 23.98
C ASP A 82 7.96 -7.04 23.48
N ALA A 83 6.67 -7.32 23.71
CA ALA A 83 6.03 -8.53 23.23
C ALA A 83 5.96 -8.55 21.69
N SER A 84 5.58 -7.41 21.09
CA SER A 84 5.55 -7.21 19.65
C SER A 84 6.94 -7.38 19.02
N PHE A 85 7.99 -6.86 19.65
CA PHE A 85 9.36 -7.05 19.17
C PHE A 85 9.83 -8.51 19.27
N LYS A 86 9.47 -9.23 20.32
CA LYS A 86 9.77 -10.67 20.42
C LYS A 86 9.07 -11.47 19.33
N ILE A 87 7.80 -11.16 19.04
CA ILE A 87 7.05 -11.79 17.95
C ILE A 87 7.72 -11.46 16.61
N ALA A 88 8.10 -10.20 16.38
CA ALA A 88 8.79 -9.78 15.17
C ALA A 88 10.09 -10.56 14.94
N ASN A 89 10.94 -10.68 15.96
CA ASN A 89 12.21 -11.41 15.82
C ASN A 89 11.99 -12.89 15.48
N ASN A 90 11.00 -13.55 16.10
CA ASN A 90 10.66 -14.93 15.75
C ASN A 90 10.25 -15.07 14.28
N ILE A 91 9.47 -14.12 13.76
CA ILE A 91 9.05 -14.10 12.35
C ILE A 91 10.27 -13.91 11.44
N LEU A 92 11.17 -12.98 11.76
CA LEU A 92 12.35 -12.72 10.93
C LEU A 92 13.32 -13.90 10.92
N ASP A 93 13.57 -14.52 12.08
CA ASP A 93 14.43 -15.69 12.16
C ASP A 93 13.84 -16.87 11.41
N PHE A 94 12.50 -17.06 11.44
CA PHE A 94 11.82 -18.03 10.59
C PHE A 94 12.06 -17.75 9.10
N ILE A 95 11.83 -16.52 8.63
CA ILE A 95 12.03 -16.16 7.22
C ILE A 95 13.47 -16.42 6.78
N LEU A 96 14.44 -16.03 7.59
CA LEU A 96 15.85 -16.22 7.28
C LEU A 96 16.25 -17.70 7.28
N HIS A 97 15.68 -18.49 8.19
CA HIS A 97 15.83 -19.94 8.17
C HIS A 97 15.27 -20.55 6.87
N GLU A 98 14.09 -20.13 6.42
CA GLU A 98 13.54 -20.59 5.15
C GLU A 98 14.40 -20.20 3.93
N VAL A 99 15.03 -19.02 3.98
CA VAL A 99 16.00 -18.58 2.95
C VAL A 99 17.26 -19.44 2.96
N GLU A 100 17.81 -19.75 4.14
CA GLU A 100 19.01 -20.58 4.30
C GLU A 100 18.79 -21.98 3.70
N TYR A 101 17.61 -22.55 3.90
CA TYR A 101 17.25 -23.86 3.36
C TYR A 101 16.70 -23.83 1.92
N GLY A 102 16.71 -22.67 1.27
CA GLY A 102 16.29 -22.51 -0.12
C GLY A 102 14.79 -22.68 -0.37
N ARG A 103 13.96 -22.61 0.67
CA ARG A 103 12.49 -22.64 0.57
C ARG A 103 11.92 -21.26 0.21
N ILE A 104 12.58 -20.19 0.65
CA ILE A 104 12.33 -18.82 0.19
C ILE A 104 13.53 -18.35 -0.65
N PRO A 105 13.32 -17.67 -1.79
CA PRO A 105 14.41 -17.10 -2.57
C PRO A 105 15.24 -16.10 -1.76
N LYS A 106 16.55 -16.01 -2.04
CA LYS A 106 17.44 -15.03 -1.38
C LYS A 106 17.02 -13.57 -1.56
N LYS A 107 16.34 -13.27 -2.68
CA LYS A 107 15.77 -11.95 -2.97
C LYS A 107 14.46 -11.67 -2.21
N LEU A 108 14.00 -12.63 -1.40
CA LEU A 108 12.71 -12.64 -0.73
C LEU A 108 11.53 -12.61 -1.72
N LEU A 109 10.33 -12.61 -1.17
CA LEU A 109 9.07 -12.43 -1.90
C LEU A 109 8.42 -11.12 -1.42
N PRO A 110 7.50 -10.52 -2.20
CA PRO A 110 6.76 -9.35 -1.76
C PRO A 110 6.04 -9.57 -0.42
N PHE A 111 6.20 -8.62 0.49
CA PHE A 111 5.59 -8.67 1.80
C PHE A 111 4.20 -8.05 1.79
N GLN A 112 3.26 -8.72 2.46
CA GLN A 112 2.00 -8.13 2.91
C GLN A 112 2.09 -7.95 4.43
N SER A 113 1.73 -6.77 4.92
CA SER A 113 1.70 -6.47 6.35
C SER A 113 0.36 -5.89 6.74
N GLY A 114 -0.27 -6.46 7.77
CA GLY A 114 -1.52 -5.95 8.31
C GLY A 114 -1.31 -4.64 9.09
N VAL A 115 -2.35 -4.23 9.80
CA VAL A 115 -2.30 -3.06 10.68
C VAL A 115 -2.06 -3.45 12.14
N GLY A 116 -1.23 -2.69 12.86
CA GLY A 116 -1.14 -2.78 14.33
C GLY A 116 0.29 -2.94 14.87
N ASN A 117 0.41 -3.03 16.19
CA ASN A 117 1.71 -2.99 16.88
C ASN A 117 2.68 -4.09 16.41
N VAL A 118 2.21 -5.33 16.24
CA VAL A 118 3.05 -6.45 15.78
C VAL A 118 3.51 -6.24 14.34
N ALA A 119 2.62 -5.82 13.45
CA ALA A 119 2.95 -5.54 12.05
C ALA A 119 4.01 -4.43 11.94
N ASN A 120 3.83 -3.35 12.70
CA ASN A 120 4.82 -2.27 12.80
C ASN A 120 6.16 -2.74 13.38
N ALA A 121 6.15 -3.62 14.40
CA ALA A 121 7.38 -4.19 14.95
C ALA A 121 8.16 -4.99 13.91
N VAL A 122 7.47 -5.80 13.10
CA VAL A 122 8.09 -6.60 12.04
C VAL A 122 8.80 -5.70 11.04
N LEU A 123 8.10 -4.69 10.49
CA LEU A 123 8.68 -3.78 9.50
C LEU A 123 9.82 -2.94 10.09
N ALA A 124 9.68 -2.46 11.34
CA ALA A 124 10.74 -1.74 12.03
C ALA A 124 11.98 -2.61 12.32
N CYS A 125 11.79 -3.90 12.64
CA CYS A 125 12.90 -4.83 12.78
C CYS A 125 13.61 -5.07 11.44
N ILE A 126 12.86 -5.24 10.33
CA ILE A 126 13.45 -5.38 8.98
C ILE A 126 14.27 -4.14 8.62
N ALA A 127 13.75 -2.93 8.88
CA ALA A 127 14.45 -1.66 8.66
C ALA A 127 15.83 -1.63 9.34
N ARG A 128 15.97 -2.26 10.51
CA ARG A 128 17.22 -2.29 11.30
C ARG A 128 18.12 -3.49 11.04
N ASP A 129 17.56 -4.60 10.59
CA ASP A 129 18.29 -5.86 10.44
C ASP A 129 19.10 -5.91 9.13
N LYS A 130 20.43 -5.93 9.24
CA LYS A 130 21.36 -5.96 8.09
C LYS A 130 21.28 -7.22 7.24
N ARG A 131 20.62 -8.28 7.74
CA ARG A 131 20.36 -9.51 6.98
C ARG A 131 19.32 -9.30 5.87
N PHE A 132 18.51 -8.23 6.00
CA PHE A 132 17.56 -7.78 4.98
C PHE A 132 18.16 -6.60 4.21
N ASN A 133 18.13 -6.68 2.88
CA ASN A 133 18.63 -5.64 1.99
C ASN A 133 17.47 -4.90 1.33
N SER A 134 17.08 -5.34 0.13
CA SER A 134 15.97 -4.76 -0.63
C SER A 134 14.73 -5.63 -0.51
N ILE A 135 13.64 -5.08 0.01
CA ILE A 135 12.33 -5.72 0.06
C ILE A 135 11.34 -5.03 -0.87
N GLU A 136 10.33 -5.79 -1.27
CA GLU A 136 9.16 -5.31 -2.01
C GLU A 136 7.93 -5.51 -1.14
N MET A 137 6.94 -4.63 -1.28
CA MET A 137 5.66 -4.78 -0.59
C MET A 137 4.50 -4.77 -1.58
N TYR A 138 3.55 -5.66 -1.33
CA TYR A 138 2.25 -5.71 -2.00
C TYR A 138 1.19 -5.86 -0.89
N THR A 139 0.72 -4.72 -0.40
CA THR A 139 -0.03 -4.63 0.86
C THR A 139 -1.33 -3.85 0.70
N GLU A 140 -2.26 -3.97 1.64
CA GLU A 140 -3.50 -3.20 1.58
C GLU A 140 -3.28 -1.75 1.99
N VAL A 141 -2.52 -1.53 3.08
CA VAL A 141 -2.35 -0.23 3.73
C VAL A 141 -0.87 0.08 3.93
N ILE A 142 -0.48 1.35 3.72
CA ILE A 142 0.83 1.88 4.13
C ILE A 142 0.74 2.49 5.53
N GLN A 143 1.65 2.09 6.43
CA GLN A 143 1.75 2.60 7.80
C GLN A 143 3.11 3.26 8.03
N ASP A 144 3.25 3.98 9.14
CA ASP A 144 4.46 4.73 9.53
C ASP A 144 5.77 3.92 9.39
N SER A 145 5.74 2.63 9.75
CA SER A 145 6.91 1.75 9.70
C SER A 145 7.43 1.44 8.28
N ILE A 146 6.64 1.71 7.24
CA ILE A 146 7.10 1.63 5.85
C ILE A 146 8.01 2.80 5.51
N PHE A 147 7.80 3.96 6.13
CA PHE A 147 8.71 5.09 5.96
C PHE A 147 10.07 4.81 6.63
N ASP A 148 10.12 4.07 7.74
CA ASP A 148 11.40 3.58 8.30
C ASP A 148 12.17 2.69 7.30
N LEU A 149 11.45 1.88 6.52
CA LEU A 149 12.04 1.04 5.47
C LEU A 149 12.53 1.88 4.28
N LEU A 150 11.80 2.93 3.93
CA LEU A 150 12.20 3.89 2.89
C LEU A 150 13.45 4.67 3.32
N ASP A 151 13.45 5.19 4.55
CA ASP A 151 14.55 5.96 5.14
C ASP A 151 15.82 5.12 5.34
N SER A 152 15.67 3.80 5.53
CA SER A 152 16.79 2.85 5.63
C SER A 152 17.27 2.31 4.28
N ASP A 153 16.74 2.80 3.16
CA ASP A 153 17.06 2.34 1.79
C ASP A 153 16.83 0.83 1.59
N LYS A 154 15.86 0.28 2.33
CA LYS A 154 15.49 -1.15 2.28
C LYS A 154 14.21 -1.42 1.53
N LEU A 155 13.39 -0.41 1.29
CA LEU A 155 12.18 -0.54 0.49
C LEU A 155 12.48 -0.21 -0.98
N ARG A 156 12.39 -1.20 -1.87
CA ARG A 156 12.46 -0.96 -3.32
C ARG A 156 11.17 -0.33 -3.84
N PHE A 157 10.03 -0.91 -3.47
CA PHE A 157 8.71 -0.49 -3.92
C PHE A 157 7.62 -1.00 -2.99
N ALA A 158 6.55 -0.23 -2.83
CA ALA A 158 5.35 -0.64 -2.12
C ALA A 158 4.12 -0.38 -2.99
N SER A 159 3.44 -1.46 -3.38
CA SER A 159 2.09 -1.40 -3.92
C SER A 159 1.09 -1.39 -2.78
N THR A 160 0.12 -0.47 -2.85
CA THR A 160 -0.90 -0.32 -1.83
C THR A 160 -2.25 0.10 -2.40
N THR A 161 -3.26 0.09 -1.54
CA THR A 161 -4.60 0.59 -1.84
C THR A 161 -4.90 1.83 -1.00
N ALA A 162 -5.96 2.58 -1.37
CA ALA A 162 -6.39 3.80 -0.71
C ALA A 162 -7.90 3.79 -0.40
#